data_AF-A0A6M9PXC7-F1
#
_entry.id   AF-A0A6M9PXC7-F1
#
_cell.length_a   1.000
_cell.length_b   1.000
_cell.length_c   1.000
_cell.angle_alpha   90.00
_cell.angle_beta   90.00
_cell.angle_gamma   90.00
#
_symmetry.space_group_name_H-M   'P 1'
#
loop_
_entity.id
_entity.type
_entity.pdbx_description
1 polymer ?
#
loop_
_entity_poly.entity_id
_entity_poly.type
_entity_poly.pdbx_seq_one_letter_code
_entity_poly.pdbx_strand_id
1 'polypeptide(L)' 'MCMAIKKESTHQLIHRNLTLYQREHSAVWQCRYKVDNKWIRATTKETQLDLAINKANELLVKQGFLSALVFQ' A
#
# COMPACT_ATOMS: atom_id res chain seq x y z
N MET A 1 -15.44 -23.05 -15.27
CA MET A 1 -14.34 -22.32 -14.60
C MET A 1 -13.92 -21.18 -15.53
N CYS A 2 -14.35 -19.95 -15.25
CA CYS A 2 -14.10 -18.81 -16.14
C CYS A 2 -12.85 -18.05 -15.65
N MET A 3 -11.70 -18.29 -16.27
CA MET A 3 -10.52 -17.43 -16.09
C MET A 3 -10.70 -16.19 -16.97
N ALA A 4 -10.78 -15.02 -16.35
CA ALA A 4 -10.85 -13.74 -17.05
C ALA A 4 -9.55 -13.53 -17.86
N ILE A 5 -9.67 -13.55 -19.19
CA ILE A 5 -8.57 -13.30 -20.12
C ILE A 5 -8.21 -11.81 -20.01
N LYS A 6 -7.04 -11.50 -19.45
CA LYS A 6 -6.56 -10.12 -19.37
C LYS A 6 -6.24 -9.61 -20.78
N LYS A 7 -6.98 -8.59 -21.24
CA LYS A 7 -6.71 -7.87 -22.50
C LYS A 7 -5.31 -7.24 -22.47
N GLU A 8 -4.62 -7.23 -23.61
CA GLU A 8 -3.29 -6.59 -23.77
C GLU A 8 -3.28 -5.09 -23.47
N SER A 9 -4.44 -4.43 -23.55
CA SER A 9 -4.62 -3.02 -23.17
C SER A 9 -4.85 -2.79 -21.66
N THR A 10 -4.80 -3.85 -20.84
CA THR A 10 -5.00 -3.75 -19.39
C THR A 10 -3.65 -3.61 -18.70
N HIS A 11 -3.20 -2.37 -18.55
CA HIS A 11 -2.01 -2.08 -17.76
C HIS A 11 -2.39 -2.00 -16.26
N GLN A 12 -1.70 -2.78 -15.42
CA GLN A 12 -1.80 -2.62 -13.97
C GLN A 12 -1.07 -1.35 -13.57
N LEU A 13 -1.82 -0.27 -13.35
CA LEU A 13 -1.30 1.08 -13.06
C LEU A 13 -0.59 1.17 -11.69
N ILE A 14 -0.92 0.31 -10.73
CA ILE A 14 -0.33 0.35 -9.38
C ILE A 14 0.74 -0.72 -9.28
N HIS A 15 1.95 -0.38 -9.73
CA HIS A 15 3.10 -1.26 -9.55
C HIS A 15 3.55 -1.22 -8.06
N ARG A 16 3.13 -2.26 -7.33
CA ARG A 16 3.71 -2.85 -6.11
C ARG A 16 4.87 -2.08 -5.45
N ASN A 17 4.55 -0.94 -4.87
CA ASN A 17 5.47 -0.21 -4.00
C ASN A 17 5.07 -0.31 -2.53
N LEU A 18 4.24 -1.27 -2.13
CA LEU A 18 3.77 -1.46 -0.75
C LEU A 18 4.29 -2.79 -0.21
N THR A 19 5.15 -2.75 0.81
CA THR A 19 5.57 -3.95 1.55
C THR A 19 4.99 -3.89 2.96
N LEU A 20 4.21 -4.91 3.33
CA LEU A 20 3.69 -5.09 4.68
C LEU A 20 4.52 -6.18 5.39
N TYR A 21 4.90 -5.94 6.65
CA TYR A 21 5.67 -6.88 7.46
C TYR A 21 5.22 -6.80 8.93
N GLN A 22 5.28 -7.92 9.62
CA GLN A 22 4.96 -8.03 11.05
C GLN A 22 6.24 -8.05 11.87
N ARG A 23 6.22 -7.53 13.12
CA ARG A 23 7.36 -7.64 14.02
C ARG A 23 7.34 -8.97 14.77
N GLU A 24 8.50 -9.52 15.08
CA GLU A 24 8.62 -10.77 15.86
C GLU A 24 8.01 -10.66 17.27
N HIS A 25 8.08 -9.48 17.90
CA HIS A 25 7.59 -9.24 19.26
C HIS A 25 6.27 -8.45 19.31
N SER A 26 5.66 -8.14 18.17
CA SER A 26 4.41 -7.38 18.14
C SER A 26 3.51 -7.88 17.03
N ALA A 27 2.26 -8.19 17.40
CA ALA A 27 1.24 -8.55 16.43
C ALA A 27 0.92 -7.41 15.45
N VAL A 28 1.42 -6.19 15.70
CA VAL A 28 1.20 -5.01 14.88
C VAL A 28 1.95 -5.09 13.55
N TRP A 29 1.23 -4.86 12.47
CA TRP A 29 1.78 -4.78 11.12
C TRP A 29 2.36 -3.39 10.81
N GLN A 30 3.43 -3.39 10.03
CA GLN A 30 4.11 -2.20 9.55
C GLN A 30 4.16 -2.24 8.02
N CYS A 31 4.00 -1.10 7.39
CA CYS A 31 4.11 -0.97 5.94
C CYS A 31 5.21 0.01 5.56
N ARG A 32 5.91 -0.29 4.47
CA ARG A 32 6.73 0.69 3.76
C ARG A 32 6.16 0.89 2.37
N TYR A 33 6.11 2.14 1.93
CA TYR A 33 5.70 2.44 0.57
C TYR A 33 6.41 3.61 -0.06
N LYS A 34 6.43 3.63 -1.40
CA LYS A 34 7.12 4.65 -2.19
C LYS A 34 6.12 5.68 -2.73
N VAL A 35 6.28 6.95 -2.33
CA VAL A 35 5.52 8.12 -2.82
C VAL A 35 6.52 9.16 -3.28
N ASP A 36 6.36 9.72 -4.49
CA ASP A 36 7.25 10.74 -5.08
C ASP A 36 8.73 10.40 -4.96
N ASN A 37 9.05 9.16 -5.31
CA ASN A 37 10.39 8.60 -5.25
C ASN A 37 11.00 8.50 -3.84
N LYS A 38 10.25 8.84 -2.78
CA LYS A 38 10.64 8.73 -1.37
C LYS A 38 10.04 7.49 -0.73
N TRP A 39 10.85 6.77 0.04
CA TRP A 39 10.38 5.65 0.86
C TRP A 39 9.83 6.17 2.18
N ILE A 40 8.56 5.87 2.45
CA ILE A 40 7.86 6.24 3.66
C ILE A 40 7.58 4.97 4.45
N ARG A 41 7.82 5.01 5.77
CA ARG A 41 7.51 3.94 6.70
C ARG A 41 6.33 4.38 7.56
N ALA A 42 5.32 3.53 7.66
CA ALA A 42 4.15 3.76 8.50
C ALA A 42 3.75 2.47 9.22
N THR A 43 3.13 2.60 10.39
CA THR A 43 2.55 1.48 11.13
C THR A 43 1.08 1.38 10.78
N THR A 44 0.58 0.20 10.44
CA THR A 44 -0.87 0.04 10.23
C THR A 44 -1.63 0.06 11.56
N LYS A 45 -0.96 -0.24 12.68
CA LYS A 45 -1.54 -0.40 14.03
C LYS A 45 -2.55 -1.54 14.15
N GLU A 46 -2.75 -2.29 13.07
CA GLU A 46 -3.63 -3.44 13.00
C GLU A 46 -2.86 -4.72 13.32
N THR A 47 -3.55 -5.70 13.89
CA THR A 47 -3.02 -7.04 14.17
C THR A 47 -3.51 -8.09 13.18
N GLN A 48 -4.69 -7.89 12.60
CA GLN A 48 -5.25 -8.75 11.56
C GLN A 48 -4.68 -8.38 10.19
N LEU A 49 -4.31 -9.39 9.40
CA LEU A 49 -3.70 -9.21 8.09
C LEU A 49 -4.63 -8.45 7.13
N ASP A 50 -5.92 -8.80 7.09
CA ASP A 50 -6.90 -8.15 6.20
C ASP A 50 -7.08 -6.67 6.52
N LEU A 51 -7.19 -6.33 7.81
CA LEU A 51 -7.26 -4.95 8.28
C LEU A 51 -5.97 -4.19 7.95
N ALA A 52 -4.82 -4.83 8.17
CA ALA A 52 -3.52 -4.25 7.86
C ALA A 52 -3.34 -3.97 6.37
N ILE A 53 -3.80 -4.85 5.48
CA ILE A 53 -3.77 -4.65 4.02
C ILE A 53 -4.63 -3.44 3.64
N ASN A 54 -5.87 -3.38 4.12
CA ASN A 54 -6.77 -2.27 3.86
C ASN A 54 -6.20 -0.94 4.34
N LYS A 55 -5.66 -0.92 5.57
CA LYS A 55 -5.05 0.28 6.15
C LYS A 55 -3.80 0.72 5.40
N ALA A 56 -2.96 -0.22 4.98
CA ALA A 56 -1.75 0.06 4.22
C ALA A 56 -2.07 0.67 2.83
N ASN A 57 -3.14 0.21 2.18
CA ASN A 57 -3.66 0.83 0.95
C ASN A 57 -4.22 2.24 1.20
N GLU A 58 -4.99 2.43 2.27
CA GLU A 58 -5.52 3.74 2.66
C GLU A 58 -4.39 4.75 2.91
N LEU A 59 -3.33 4.33 3.61
CA LEU A 59 -2.14 5.15 3.87
C LEU A 59 -1.41 5.55 2.59
N LEU A 60 -1.27 4.62 1.62
CA LEU A 60 -0.68 4.91 0.32
C LEU A 60 -1.49 5.98 -0.44
N VAL A 61 -2.81 5.80 -0.54
CA VAL A 61 -3.70 6.75 -1.22
C VAL A 61 -3.69 8.10 -0.53
N LYS A 62 -3.84 8.12 0.80
CA LYS A 62 -3.81 9.35 1.60
C LYS A 62 -2.50 10.10 1.45
N GLN A 63 -1.37 9.40 1.49
CA GLN A 63 -0.06 10.03 1.38
C GLN A 63 0.23 10.54 -0.04
N GLY A 64 -0.20 9.81 -1.08
CA GLY A 64 -0.11 10.30 -2.47
C GLY A 64 -1.01 11.50 -2.73
N PHE A 65 -2.17 11.58 -2.08
CA PHE A 65 -3.04 12.75 -2.18
C PHE A 65 -2.47 13.97 -1.42
N LEU A 66 -1.94 13.75 -0.22
CA LEU A 66 -1.25 14.80 0.54
C LEU A 66 -0.02 15.31 -0.20
N SER A 67 0.73 14.45 -0.88
CA SER A 67 1.87 14.92 -1.63
C SER A 67 1.47 15.76 -2.84
N ALA A 68 0.37 15.44 -3.53
CA ALA A 68 -0.18 16.27 -4.60
C ALA A 68 -0.66 17.66 -4.11
N LEU A 69 -1.20 17.75 -2.88
CA LEU A 69 -1.68 19.02 -2.31
C LEU A 69 -0.57 19.93 -1.75
N VAL A 70 0.60 19.39 -1.41
CA VAL A 70 1.73 20.17 -0.86
C VAL A 70 2.54 20.90 -1.96
N PHE A 71 2.26 20.61 -3.24
CA PHE A 71 2.90 21.25 -4.40
C PHE A 71 2.04 22.30 -5.12
N GLN A 72 0.98 22.84 -4.47
CA GLN A 72 0.19 23.96 -4.97
C GLN A 72 0.47 25.26 -4.22
#